data_AF-A0A831KLT8-F1
#
_entry.id   AF-A0A831KLT8-F1
#
_cell.length_a   1.000
_cell.length_b   1.000
_cell.length_c   1.000
_cell.angle_alpha   90.00
_cell.angle_beta   90.00
_cell.angle_gamma   90.00
#
_symmetry.space_group_name_H-M   'P 1'
#
loop_
_entity.id
_entity.type
_entity.pdbx_description
1 polymer ?
#
loop_
_entity_poly.entity_id
_entity_poly.type
_entity_poly.pdbx_seq_one_letter_code
_entity_poly.pdbx_strand_id
1 'polypeptide(L)' 'MEIITCKFCGRGIKVDEYSIQRCDCGAYYRRKRGFEKGWTFAGWWKGGVSEKEKERQINRAKMRRRRR' A
#
# COMPACT_ATOMS: atom_id res chain seq x y z
N MET A 1 -1.26 -9.27 14.80
CA MET A 1 -1.20 -8.06 13.96
C MET A 1 0.25 -7.80 13.60
N GLU A 2 0.58 -7.74 12.31
CA GLU A 2 1.92 -7.45 11.83
C GLU A 2 2.08 -5.92 11.68
N ILE A 3 3.24 -5.37 12.07
CA ILE A 3 3.54 -3.94 11.97
C ILE A 3 4.83 -3.79 11.17
N ILE A 4 4.81 -2.96 10.12
CA ILE A 4 6.00 -2.63 9.34
C ILE A 4 6.54 -1.31 9.85
N THR A 5 7.76 -1.29 10.36
CA THR A 5 8.43 -0.03 10.66
C THR A 5 8.92 0.60 9.37
N CYS A 6 8.45 1.80 9.07
CA CYS A 6 8.97 2.53 7.92
C CYS A 6 10.40 3.01 8.19
N LYS A 7 11.32 2.66 7.28
CA LYS A 7 12.74 3.04 7.35
C LYS A 7 12.98 4.55 7.26
N PHE A 8 12.03 5.31 6.73
CA PHE A 8 12.17 6.76 6.53
C PHE A 8 11.52 7.58 7.64
N CYS A 9 10.28 7.25 8.01
CA CYS A 9 9.50 8.00 9.00
C CYS A 9 9.63 7.42 10.42
N GLY A 10 10.19 6.20 10.58
CA GLY A 10 10.24 5.46 11.85
C GLY A 10 8.87 4.99 12.37
N ARG A 11 7.77 5.39 11.73
CA ARG A 11 6.41 5.04 12.15
C ARG A 11 6.09 3.58 11.85
N GLY A 12 5.35 2.95 12.75
CA GLY A 12 4.76 1.64 12.56
C GLY A 12 3.52 1.71 11.65
N ILE A 13 3.59 1.07 10.50
CA ILE A 13 2.49 0.89 9.57
C ILE A 13 1.76 -0.40 9.97
N LYS A 14 0.48 -0.31 10.32
CA LYS A 14 -0.34 -1.49 10.58
C LYS A 14 -0.58 -2.22 9.26
N VAL A 15 -0.31 -3.52 9.24
CA VAL A 15 -0.52 -4.35 8.06
C VAL A 15 -1.97 -4.84 8.00
N ASP A 16 -2.67 -4.44 6.95
CA ASP A 16 -3.99 -4.96 6.59
C ASP A 16 -3.91 -6.20 5.67
N GLU A 17 -5.06 -6.75 5.28
CA GLU A 17 -5.19 -7.88 4.35
C GLU A 17 -4.58 -7.63 2.95
N TYR A 18 -4.32 -6.38 2.62
CA TYR A 18 -3.80 -5.96 1.32
C TYR A 18 -2.30 -6.17 1.18
N SER A 19 -1.84 -6.49 -0.03
CA SER A 19 -0.42 -6.68 -0.35
C SER A 19 0.40 -5.38 -0.44
N ILE A 20 -0.19 -4.22 -0.16
CA ILE A 20 0.43 -2.90 -0.25
C ILE A 20 0.08 -2.10 1.02
N GLN A 21 1.10 -1.61 1.71
CA GLN A 21 0.99 -0.88 2.97
C GLN A 21 1.62 0.50 2.84
N ARG A 22 1.01 1.54 3.39
CA ARG A 22 1.40 2.94 3.19
C ARG A 22 1.84 3.60 4.51
N CYS A 23 3.03 4.20 4.58
CA CYS A 23 3.36 5.19 5.61
C CYS A 23 2.76 6.53 5.20
N ASP A 24 2.36 7.28 6.21
CA ASP A 24 1.93 8.67 6.13
C ASP A 24 3.01 9.60 5.52
N CYS A 25 4.29 9.24 5.60
CA CYS A 25 5.38 9.99 4.93
C CYS A 25 5.43 9.81 3.41
N GLY A 26 4.48 9.07 2.83
CA GLY A 26 4.43 8.75 1.42
C GLY A 26 5.21 7.48 1.05
N ALA A 27 6.05 6.90 1.89
CA ALA A 27 6.64 5.60 1.56
C ALA A 27 5.57 4.51 1.51
N TYR A 28 5.60 3.61 0.52
CA TYR A 28 4.77 2.41 0.52
C TYR A 28 5.59 1.14 0.36
N TYR A 29 5.11 0.08 1.00
CA TYR A 29 5.72 -1.22 1.10
C TYR A 29 4.82 -2.24 0.40
N ARG A 30 5.43 -3.14 -0.37
CA ARG A 30 4.74 -4.26 -1.01
C ARG A 30 5.14 -5.56 -0.35
N ARG A 31 4.20 -6.50 -0.27
CA ARG A 31 4.49 -7.85 0.19
C ARG A 31 5.38 -8.56 -0.83
N LYS A 32 6.47 -9.18 -0.39
CA LYS A 32 7.29 -10.06 -1.23
C LYS A 32 6.40 -11.20 -1.77
N ARG A 33 6.53 -11.50 -3.06
CA ARG A 33 5.91 -12.67 -3.70
C ARG A 33 6.99 -13.75 -3.77
N GLY A 34 7.01 -14.66 -2.81
CA GLY A 34 8.02 -15.71 -2.68
C GLY A 34 7.88 -16.48 -1.37
N PHE A 35 8.79 -17.41 -1.11
CA PHE A 35 8.82 -18.20 0.13
C PHE A 35 9.13 -17.32 1.37
N GLU A 36 9.81 -16.20 1.17
CA GLU A 36 10.03 -15.19 2.19
C GLU A 36 8.77 -14.37 2.45
N LYS A 37 8.13 -14.59 3.60
CA LYS A 37 7.11 -13.69 4.13
C LYS A 37 7.79 -12.41 4.63
N GLY A 38 7.72 -11.34 3.84
CA GLY A 38 8.30 -10.05 4.23
C GLY A 38 7.76 -8.87 3.42
N TRP A 39 8.05 -7.67 3.91
CA TRP A 39 7.67 -6.41 3.27
C TRP A 39 8.89 -5.74 2.68
N THR A 40 8.80 -5.33 1.43
CA THR A 40 9.87 -4.58 0.76
C THR A 40 9.39 -3.19 0.38
N PHE A 41 10.27 -2.21 0.55
CA PHE A 41 10.00 -0.86 0.10
C PHE A 41 9.81 -0.86 -1.42
N ALA A 42 8.69 -0.32 -1.88
CA ALA A 42 8.31 -0.34 -3.28
C ALA A 42 8.42 1.04 -3.95
N GLY A 43 8.37 2.12 -3.17
CA GLY A 43 8.51 3.47 -3.70
C GLY A 43 7.89 4.54 -2.81
N TRP A 44 7.96 5.78 -3.31
CA TRP A 44 7.37 6.95 -2.68
C TRP A 44 6.10 7.35 -3.41
N TRP A 45 5.00 7.34 -2.67
CA TRP A 45 3.77 8.04 -2.96
C TRP A 45 4.01 9.55 -2.79
N LYS A 46 4.49 10.22 -3.85
CA LYS A 46 4.57 11.68 -3.87
C LYS A 46 3.16 12.28 -3.80
N GLY A 47 2.90 13.04 -2.73
CA GLY A 47 1.60 13.57 -2.29
C GLY A 47 0.84 14.53 -3.22
N GLY A 48 1.09 14.56 -4.53
CA GLY A 48 0.25 15.28 -5.50
C GLY A 48 -0.84 14.42 -6.15
N VAL A 49 -0.71 13.09 -6.09
CA VAL A 49 -1.59 12.11 -6.77
C VAL A 49 -2.56 11.43 -5.79
N SER A 50 -2.73 12.01 -4.59
CA SER A 50 -3.39 11.35 -3.45
C SER A 50 -4.90 11.15 -3.63
N GLU A 51 -5.62 12.09 -4.22
CA GLU A 51 -7.06 11.94 -4.47
C GLU A 51 -7.35 11.19 -5.78
N LYS A 52 -6.71 11.60 -6.89
CA LYS A 52 -6.96 11.00 -8.22
C LYS A 52 -6.61 9.52 -8.30
N GLU A 53 -5.51 9.06 -7.67
CA GLU A 53 -5.12 7.65 -7.74
C GLU A 53 -5.95 6.77 -6.77
N LYS A 54 -6.34 7.32 -5.62
CA LYS A 54 -7.21 6.65 -4.64
C LYS A 54 -8.62 6.48 -5.22
N GLU A 55 -9.12 7.49 -5.93
CA GLU A 55 -10.36 7.43 -6.70
C GLU A 55 -10.28 6.42 -7.86
N ARG A 56 -9.17 6.38 -8.62
CA ARG A 56 -8.97 5.35 -9.66
C ARG A 56 -8.94 3.93 -9.12
N GLN A 57 -8.35 3.69 -7.94
CA GLN A 57 -8.35 2.34 -7.33
C GLN A 57 -9.75 1.93 -6.84
N ILE A 58 -10.51 2.84 -6.23
CA ILE A 58 -11.91 2.60 -5.86
C ILE A 58 -12.77 2.35 -7.12
N ASN A 59 -12.54 3.11 -8.20
CA ASN A 59 -13.29 2.98 -9.45
C ASN A 59 -12.96 1.66 -10.17
N ARG A 60 -11.70 1.23 -10.19
CA ARG A 60 -11.31 -0.12 -10.68
C ARG A 60 -11.92 -1.25 -9.86
N ALA A 61 -12.00 -1.10 -8.53
CA ALA A 61 -12.67 -2.07 -7.67
C ALA A 61 -14.19 -2.14 -7.96
N LYS A 62 -14.84 -1.00 -8.23
CA LYS A 62 -16.25 -0.95 -8.66
C LYS A 62 -16.48 -1.55 -10.05
N MET A 63 -15.62 -1.28 -11.04
CA MET A 63 -15.75 -1.86 -12.38
C MET A 63 -15.68 -3.39 -12.38
N ARG A 64 -14.83 -3.98 -11.52
CA ARG A 64 -14.74 -5.45 -11.38
C ARG A 64 -16.02 -6.09 -10.82
N ARG A 65 -16.82 -5.35 -10.04
CA ARG A 65 -18.10 -5.86 -9.51
C ARG A 65 -19.27 -5.75 -10.49
N ARG A 66 -19.16 -4.91 -11.53
CA ARG A 66 -20.23 -4.70 -12.54
C ARG A 66 -20.24 -5.71 -13.69
N ARG A 67 -19.27 -6.63 -13.74
CA ARG A 67 -19.14 -7.68 -14.76
C ARG A 67 -19.60 -9.06 -14.27
N ARG A 68 -20.29 -9.13 -13.13
CA ARG A 68 -20.95 -10.33 -12.63
C ARG A 68 -22.45 -10.19 -12.81
#